data_AF-A0A1Z8JND2-F1
#
_entry.id   AF-A0A1Z8JND2-F1
#
_cell.length_a   1.000
_cell.length_b   1.000
_cell.length_c   1.000
_cell.angle_alpha   90.00
_cell.angle_beta   90.00
_cell.angle_gamma   90.00
#
_symmetry.space_group_name_H-M   'P 1'
#
loop_
_entity.id
_entity.type
_entity.pdbx_description
1 polymer ?
#
loop_
_entity_poly.entity_id
_entity_poly.type
_entity_poly.pdbx_seq_one_letter_code
_entity_poly.pdbx_strand_id
1 'polypeptide(L)'
;MGHPGAYMGWWGSMGSPKQKRITIHSVSPYAQSPLHGSVNRAIFNSFRRFKSQVLYIALPFAIVWSVWTEARDYNEYLYTKAGREELERLITSMQMLSIFIFIYYWYDMDLSAQ
;
A
#
# COMPACT_ATOMS: atom_id res chain seq x y z
N MET A 1 35.15 -2.39 -15.07
CA MET A 1 34.72 -3.45 -14.13
C MET A 1 34.10 -2.73 -12.94
N GLY A 2 32.86 -3.05 -12.56
CA GLY A 2 32.17 -2.38 -11.45
C GLY A 2 32.90 -2.56 -10.12
N HIS A 3 32.54 -1.75 -9.11
CA HIS A 3 33.08 -1.84 -7.76
C HIS A 3 33.03 -3.29 -7.22
N PRO A 4 34.03 -3.79 -6.47
CA PRO A 4 33.99 -5.11 -5.85
C PRO A 4 32.69 -5.31 -5.06
N GLY A 5 31.96 -6.39 -5.34
CA GLY A 5 30.66 -6.69 -4.71
C GLY A 5 29.42 -6.11 -5.40
N ALA A 6 29.56 -5.39 -6.52
CA ALA A 6 28.42 -4.91 -7.28
C ALA A 6 27.79 -6.02 -8.15
N TYR A 7 26.46 -6.15 -8.11
CA TYR A 7 25.68 -7.08 -8.94
C TYR A 7 25.45 -6.59 -10.39
N MET A 8 26.00 -5.43 -10.76
CA MET A 8 25.83 -4.81 -12.06
C MET A 8 27.15 -4.20 -12.52
N GLY A 9 27.54 -4.44 -13.78
CA GLY A 9 28.74 -3.87 -14.40
C GLY A 9 28.45 -2.78 -15.44
N TRP A 10 29.26 -2.71 -16.51
CA TRP A 10 29.12 -1.74 -17.60
C TRP A 10 28.90 -2.44 -18.95
N TRP A 11 28.74 -1.67 -20.04
CA TRP A 11 28.74 -2.20 -21.40
C TRP A 11 29.95 -3.11 -21.63
N GLY A 12 29.70 -4.34 -22.09
CA GLY A 12 30.72 -5.38 -22.28
C GLY A 12 31.01 -6.26 -21.06
N SER A 13 30.59 -5.89 -19.85
CA SER A 13 30.80 -6.69 -18.63
C SER A 13 29.65 -6.55 -17.62
N MET A 14 28.41 -6.76 -18.06
CA MET A 14 27.19 -6.47 -17.27
C MET A 14 27.03 -7.33 -15.99
N GLY A 15 27.67 -8.49 -15.91
CA GLY A 15 27.50 -9.44 -14.80
C GLY A 15 26.39 -10.48 -15.02
N SER A 16 25.74 -10.45 -16.19
CA SER A 16 24.78 -11.49 -16.64
C SER A 16 25.50 -12.84 -16.89
N PRO A 17 24.77 -13.98 -16.77
CA PRO A 17 25.21 -15.25 -17.35
C PRO A 17 25.61 -15.11 -18.82
N LYS A 18 26.52 -15.96 -19.28
CA LYS A 18 26.98 -15.98 -20.68
C LYS A 18 25.83 -16.38 -21.60
N GLN A 19 25.51 -15.53 -22.58
CA GLN A 19 24.46 -15.78 -23.58
C GLN A 19 25.10 -16.26 -24.89
N LYS A 20 24.61 -17.34 -25.50
CA LYS A 20 25.08 -17.86 -26.80
C LYS A 20 23.87 -18.30 -27.63
N ARG A 21 23.94 -18.09 -28.96
CA ARG A 21 22.91 -18.49 -29.95
C ARG A 21 21.54 -17.79 -29.83
N ILE A 22 21.50 -16.59 -29.26
CA ILE A 22 20.30 -15.73 -29.27
C ILE A 22 20.50 -14.68 -30.36
N THR A 23 19.57 -14.62 -31.31
CA THR A 23 19.59 -13.62 -32.39
C THR A 23 18.41 -12.67 -32.21
N ILE A 24 18.68 -11.37 -32.20
CA ILE A 24 17.68 -10.32 -32.02
C ILE A 24 17.61 -9.52 -33.31
N HIS A 25 16.41 -9.33 -33.83
CA HIS A 25 16.15 -8.54 -35.02
C HIS A 25 15.29 -7.34 -34.66
N SER A 26 15.58 -6.19 -35.25
CA SER A 26 14.80 -4.97 -35.11
C SER A 26 14.70 -4.25 -36.45
N VAL A 27 13.64 -3.47 -36.63
CA VAL A 27 13.43 -2.62 -37.81
C VAL A 27 13.69 -1.17 -37.42
N SER A 28 14.33 -0.40 -38.30
CA SER A 28 14.56 1.04 -38.07
C SER A 28 13.24 1.76 -37.74
N PRO A 29 13.17 2.62 -36.71
CA PRO A 29 11.97 3.37 -36.39
C PRO A 29 11.47 4.25 -37.54
N TYR A 30 12.37 4.75 -38.39
CA TYR A 30 12.01 5.57 -39.57
C TYR A 30 11.32 4.76 -40.68
N ALA A 31 11.44 3.43 -40.65
CA ALA A 31 10.75 2.53 -41.58
C ALA A 31 9.42 2.00 -41.00
N GLN A 32 9.08 2.37 -39.76
CA GLN A 32 7.84 1.96 -39.09
C GLN A 32 6.86 3.14 -39.02
N SER A 33 5.55 2.87 -39.10
CA SER A 33 4.54 3.88 -38.80
C SER A 33 4.40 4.03 -37.28
N PRO A 34 4.67 5.21 -36.71
CA PRO A 34 4.55 5.41 -35.27
C PRO A 34 3.08 5.26 -34.84
N LEU A 35 2.86 4.49 -33.77
CA LEU A 35 1.55 4.26 -33.16
C LEU A 35 0.52 3.53 -34.04
N HIS A 36 0.94 2.88 -35.12
CA HIS A 36 0.05 2.09 -35.97
C HIS A 36 -0.68 0.99 -35.16
N GLY A 37 -2.02 1.04 -35.18
CA GLY A 37 -2.88 0.12 -34.43
C GLY A 37 -2.84 0.27 -32.91
N SER A 38 -2.26 1.38 -32.40
CA SER A 38 -2.11 1.64 -30.96
C SER A 38 -3.44 1.68 -30.23
N VAL A 39 -4.47 2.35 -30.77
CA VAL A 39 -5.79 2.49 -30.12
C VAL A 39 -6.46 1.13 -29.90
N ASN A 40 -6.59 0.34 -30.96
CA ASN A 40 -7.18 -0.99 -30.91
C ASN A 40 -6.42 -1.89 -29.91
N ARG A 41 -5.09 -1.93 -30.02
CA ARG A 41 -4.24 -2.71 -29.10
C ARG A 41 -4.30 -2.20 -27.67
N ALA A 42 -4.32 -0.89 -27.46
CA ALA A 42 -4.32 -0.26 -26.14
C ALA A 42 -5.60 -0.61 -25.38
N ILE A 43 -6.77 -0.50 -26.00
CA ILE A 43 -8.05 -0.80 -25.33
C ILE A 43 -8.08 -2.26 -24.85
N PHE A 44 -7.88 -3.22 -25.75
CA PHE A 44 -7.99 -4.64 -25.38
C PHE A 44 -6.86 -5.11 -24.46
N ASN A 45 -5.62 -4.66 -24.70
CA ASN A 45 -4.50 -5.05 -23.84
C ASN A 45 -4.59 -4.40 -22.46
N SER A 46 -5.05 -3.16 -22.37
CA SER A 46 -5.20 -2.47 -21.07
C SER A 46 -6.31 -3.10 -20.25
N PHE A 47 -7.46 -3.42 -20.85
CA PHE A 47 -8.53 -4.12 -20.15
C PHE A 47 -8.10 -5.52 -19.68
N ARG A 48 -7.41 -6.29 -20.54
CA ARG A 48 -6.86 -7.60 -20.16
C ARG A 48 -5.91 -7.50 -18.96
N ARG A 49 -5.05 -6.48 -18.91
CA ARG A 49 -4.14 -6.23 -17.79
C ARG A 49 -4.90 -5.81 -16.54
N PHE A 50 -5.81 -4.86 -16.66
CA PHE A 50 -6.64 -4.36 -15.55
C PHE A 50 -7.45 -5.48 -14.90
N LYS A 51 -8.12 -6.32 -15.69
CA LYS A 51 -8.94 -7.44 -15.19
C LYS A 51 -8.15 -8.39 -14.27
N SER A 52 -6.87 -8.62 -14.55
CA SER A 52 -6.03 -9.51 -13.73
C SER A 52 -5.63 -8.91 -12.38
N GLN A 53 -5.69 -7.59 -12.24
CA GLN A 53 -5.21 -6.88 -11.05
C GLN A 53 -6.34 -6.25 -10.22
N VAL A 54 -7.49 -5.97 -10.85
CA VAL A 54 -8.57 -5.20 -10.23
C VAL A 54 -9.03 -5.79 -8.91
N LEU A 55 -9.11 -7.11 -8.76
CA LEU A 55 -9.57 -7.72 -7.51
C LEU A 55 -8.60 -7.50 -6.34
N TYR A 56 -7.30 -7.49 -6.60
CA TYR A 56 -6.28 -7.24 -5.57
C TYR A 56 -6.32 -5.79 -5.05
N ILE A 57 -6.89 -4.87 -5.83
CA ILE A 57 -6.98 -3.45 -5.46
C ILE A 57 -8.38 -3.14 -4.94
N ALA A 58 -9.41 -3.53 -5.69
CA ALA A 58 -10.80 -3.20 -5.39
C ALA A 58 -11.28 -3.85 -4.08
N LEU A 59 -10.86 -5.08 -3.77
CA LEU A 59 -11.31 -5.75 -2.56
C LEU A 59 -10.75 -5.10 -1.28
N PRO A 60 -9.43 -4.86 -1.14
CA PRO A 60 -8.90 -4.09 0.00
C PRO A 60 -9.46 -2.67 0.06
N PHE A 61 -9.60 -2.01 -1.09
CA PHE A 61 -10.15 -0.66 -1.14
C PHE A 61 -11.59 -0.61 -0.64
N ALA A 62 -12.44 -1.56 -1.05
CA ALA A 62 -13.81 -1.66 -0.58
C ALA A 62 -13.87 -1.91 0.93
N ILE A 63 -13.03 -2.79 1.47
CA ILE A 63 -12.97 -3.05 2.91
C ILE A 63 -12.61 -1.78 3.69
N VAL A 64 -11.54 -1.10 3.27
CA VAL A 64 -11.10 0.15 3.92
C VAL A 64 -12.18 1.21 3.83
N TRP A 65 -12.82 1.35 2.66
CA TRP A 65 -13.87 2.33 2.44
C TRP A 65 -15.10 2.08 3.33
N SER A 66 -15.52 0.82 3.47
CA SER A 66 -16.64 0.47 4.34
C SER A 66 -16.36 0.80 5.80
N VAL A 67 -15.19 0.40 6.32
CA VAL A 67 -14.81 0.71 7.71
C VAL A 67 -14.68 2.21 7.94
N TRP A 68 -14.08 2.93 6.99
CA TRP A 68 -13.91 4.38 7.10
C TRP A 68 -15.24 5.13 7.08
N THR A 69 -16.17 4.71 6.22
CA THR A 69 -17.49 5.35 6.11
C THR A 69 -18.28 5.19 7.41
N GLU A 70 -18.36 3.98 7.95
CA GLU A 70 -19.01 3.72 9.25
C GLU A 70 -18.35 4.49 10.39
N ALA A 71 -17.01 4.49 10.45
CA ALA A 71 -16.28 5.21 11.48
C ALA A 71 -16.49 6.73 11.41
N ARG A 72 -16.52 7.30 10.20
CA ARG A 72 -16.78 8.72 9.98
C ARG A 72 -18.20 9.09 10.40
N ASP A 73 -19.19 8.33 9.96
CA ASP A 73 -20.60 8.62 10.23
C ASP A 73 -20.93 8.43 11.71
N TYR A 74 -20.35 7.41 12.36
CA TYR A 74 -20.43 7.22 13.81
C TYR A 74 -19.74 8.34 14.59
N ASN A 75 -18.57 8.80 14.12
CA ASN A 75 -17.89 9.94 14.72
C ASN A 75 -18.76 11.21 14.65
N GLU A 76 -19.38 11.49 13.49
CA GLU A 76 -20.30 12.60 13.33
C GLU A 76 -21.51 12.48 14.28
N TYR A 77 -22.09 11.28 14.39
CA TYR A 77 -23.18 10.99 15.33
C TYR A 77 -22.79 11.27 16.80
N LEU A 78 -21.62 10.84 17.25
CA LEU A 78 -21.16 11.07 18.63
C LEU A 78 -21.07 12.56 19.00
N TYR A 79 -20.73 13.42 18.03
CA TYR A 79 -20.67 14.87 18.24
C TYR A 79 -22.01 15.59 18.03
N THR A 80 -23.09 14.85 17.75
CA THR A 80 -24.46 15.41 17.77
C THR A 80 -25.01 15.53 19.19
N LYS A 81 -26.15 16.22 19.33
CA LYS A 81 -26.86 16.30 20.62
C LYS A 81 -27.36 14.93 21.09
N ALA A 82 -27.77 14.05 20.17
CA ALA A 82 -28.30 12.73 20.49
C ALA A 82 -27.21 11.76 20.96
N GLY A 83 -26.00 11.86 20.39
CA GLY A 83 -24.86 10.99 20.74
C GLY A 83 -24.06 11.43 21.97
N ARG A 84 -24.40 12.56 22.61
CA ARG A 84 -23.59 13.14 23.70
C ARG A 84 -23.44 12.23 24.91
N GLU A 85 -24.51 11.56 25.33
CA GLU A 85 -24.47 10.63 26.48
C GLU A 85 -23.54 9.45 26.21
N GLU A 86 -23.60 8.90 24.99
CA GLU A 86 -22.72 7.82 24.55
C GLU A 86 -21.26 8.28 24.48
N LEU A 87 -21.01 9.48 23.96
CA LEU A 87 -19.68 10.08 23.93
C LEU A 87 -19.10 10.27 25.34
N GLU A 88 -19.87 10.83 26.27
CA GLU A 88 -19.44 11.03 27.67
C GLU A 88 -19.15 9.70 28.36
N ARG A 89 -19.96 8.66 28.11
CA ARG A 89 -19.70 7.31 28.60
C ARG A 89 -18.38 6.75 28.07
N LEU A 90 -18.12 6.88 26.77
CA LEU A 90 -16.90 6.39 26.13
C LEU A 90 -15.66 7.12 26.67
N ILE A 91 -15.70 8.46 26.74
CA ILE A 91 -14.60 9.27 27.29
C ILE A 91 -14.32 8.88 28.73
N THR A 92 -15.36 8.79 29.56
CA THR A 92 -15.21 8.42 30.97
C THR A 92 -14.59 7.02 31.11
N SER A 93 -15.06 6.04 30.34
CA SER A 93 -14.49 4.69 30.36
C SER A 93 -13.02 4.65 29.94
N MET A 94 -12.65 5.46 28.94
CA MET A 94 -11.28 5.56 28.45
C MET A 94 -10.36 6.27 29.45
N GLN A 95 -10.85 7.32 30.12
CA GLN A 95 -10.13 7.99 31.19
C GLN A 95 -9.91 7.06 32.38
N MET A 96 -10.91 6.29 32.79
CA MET A 96 -10.76 5.31 33.88
C MET A 96 -9.75 4.21 33.55
N LEU A 97 -9.76 3.70 32.31
CA LEU A 97 -8.74 2.75 31.86
C LEU A 97 -7.34 3.38 31.85
N SER A 98 -7.19 4.62 31.40
CA SER A 98 -5.90 5.30 31.40
C SER A 98 -5.35 5.52 32.83
N ILE A 99 -6.21 5.86 33.79
CA ILE A 99 -5.85 5.99 35.20
C ILE A 99 -5.45 4.63 35.79
N PHE A 100 -6.21 3.57 35.49
CA PHE A 100 -5.89 2.22 35.96
C PHE A 100 -4.54 1.73 35.42
N ILE A 101 -4.30 1.91 34.12
CA ILE A 101 -3.03 1.57 33.48
C ILE A 101 -1.88 2.39 34.10
N PHE A 102 -2.07 3.69 34.30
CA PHE A 102 -1.06 4.54 34.94
C PHE A 102 -0.73 4.10 36.37
N ILE A 103 -1.74 3.81 37.19
CA ILE A 103 -1.55 3.30 38.57
C ILE A 103 -0.82 1.96 38.56
N TYR A 104 -1.15 1.06 37.64
CA TYR A 104 -0.48 -0.23 37.51
C TYR A 104 1.01 -0.08 37.17
N TYR A 105 1.34 0.75 36.19
CA TYR A 105 2.74 1.04 35.84
C TYR A 105 3.49 1.77 36.96
N TRP A 106 2.83 2.65 37.69
CA TRP A 106 3.43 3.35 38.82
C TRP A 106 3.73 2.41 39.98
N TYR A 107 2.81 1.50 40.30
CA TYR A 107 3.02 0.45 41.31
C TYR A 107 4.15 -0.52 40.95
N ASP A 108 4.22 -0.94 39.68
CA ASP A 108 5.30 -1.80 39.18
C ASP A 108 6.67 -1.11 39.27
N MET A 109 6.72 0.20 38.99
CA MET A 109 7.94 1.00 39.13
C MET A 109 8.43 1.07 40.59
N ASP A 110 7.52 1.28 41.54
CA ASP A 110 7.86 1.28 42.98
C ASP A 110 8.32 -0.09 43.49
N LEU A 111 7.75 -1.18 42.96
CA LEU A 111 8.18 -2.55 43.32
C LEU A 111 9.57 -2.88 42.78
N SER A 112 9.93 -2.34 41.60
CA SER A 112 11.26 -2.52 41.01
C SER A 112 12.37 -1.69 41.68
N ALA A 113 11.99 -0.69 42.48
CA ALA A 113 12.90 0.22 43.18
C ALA A 113 13.23 -0.21 44.62
N GLN A 114 12.60 -1.27 45.14
CA GLN A 114 12.90 -1.92 46.43
C GLN A 114 13.84 -3.12 46.25
#